data_AF-A0A183TAH5-F1
#
_entry.id   AF-A0A183TAH5-F1
#
_cell.length_a   1.000
_cell.length_b   1.000
_cell.length_c   1.000
_cell.angle_alpha   90.00
_cell.angle_beta   90.00
_cell.angle_gamma   90.00
#
_symmetry.space_group_name_H-M   'P 1'
#
loop_
_entity.id
_entity.type
_entity.pdbx_description
1 polymer ?
#
loop_
_entity_poly.entity_id
_entity_poly.type
_entity_poly.pdbx_seq_one_letter_code
_entity_poly.pdbx_strand_id
1 'polypeptide(L)'
;MDLRTDATKAAFFRCQCLIQQRLREMQDAWMIRKAEEIQGSMKLFAANCDNFGLHINTKKTVVMHQPPPTYNVARINVNGAQLKFVDSFTYLGNNLSLSTKINDEVNNRIIKASHDFGCMQNVV
;
A
#
# COMPACT_ATOMS: atom_id res chain seq x y z
N MET A 1 7.13 -4.84 -49.53
CA MET A 1 6.77 -4.50 -48.14
C MET A 1 7.23 -3.07 -47.92
N ASP A 2 6.31 -2.12 -47.75
CA ASP A 2 6.56 -0.70 -48.05
C ASP A 2 7.17 0.08 -46.87
N LEU A 3 8.30 0.76 -47.10
CA LEU A 3 9.14 1.44 -46.10
C LEU A 3 8.37 2.56 -45.36
N ARG A 4 7.39 3.18 -46.03
CA ARG A 4 6.55 4.25 -45.48
C ARG A 4 5.63 3.75 -44.36
N THR A 5 5.09 2.54 -44.50
CA THR A 5 4.22 1.92 -43.49
C THR A 5 5.00 1.52 -42.24
N ASP A 6 6.27 1.16 -42.39
CA ASP A 6 7.17 0.80 -41.29
C ASP A 6 7.54 2.02 -40.42
N ALA A 7 7.89 3.14 -41.07
CA ALA A 7 8.21 4.39 -40.38
C ALA A 7 7.04 4.96 -39.55
N THR A 8 5.81 4.91 -40.08
CA THR A 8 4.61 5.38 -39.35
C THR A 8 4.29 4.48 -38.15
N LYS A 9 4.46 3.17 -38.29
CA LYS A 9 4.33 2.24 -37.16
C LYS A 9 5.37 2.53 -36.08
N ALA A 10 6.63 2.75 -36.46
CA ALA A 10 7.69 3.09 -35.53
C ALA A 10 7.42 4.41 -34.78
N ALA A 11 6.89 5.43 -35.46
CA ALA A 11 6.51 6.70 -34.83
C ALA A 11 5.37 6.52 -33.82
N PHE A 12 4.35 5.72 -34.16
CA PHE A 12 3.25 5.39 -33.25
C PHE A 12 3.74 4.70 -31.97
N PHE A 13 4.58 3.67 -32.10
CA PHE A 13 5.13 2.96 -30.94
C PHE A 13 5.99 3.88 -30.05
N ARG A 14 6.78 4.78 -30.63
CA ARG A 14 7.56 5.77 -29.85
C ARG A 14 6.65 6.70 -29.05
N CYS A 15 5.60 7.23 -29.68
CA CYS A 15 4.62 8.07 -28.98
C CYS A 15 3.91 7.30 -27.85
N GLN A 16 3.52 6.05 -28.10
CA GLN A 16 2.93 5.19 -27.07
C GLN A 16 3.88 4.99 -25.88
N CYS A 17 5.16 4.69 -26.13
CA CYS A 17 6.16 4.54 -25.07
C CYS A 17 6.36 5.82 -24.26
N LEU A 18 6.40 6.99 -24.92
CA LEU A 18 6.54 8.28 -24.24
C LEU A 18 5.33 8.59 -23.34
N ILE A 19 4.12 8.31 -23.82
CA ILE A 19 2.89 8.50 -23.02
C ILE A 19 2.90 7.57 -21.80
N GLN A 20 3.28 6.30 -22.00
CA GLN A 20 3.39 5.33 -20.91
C GLN A 20 4.47 5.73 -19.89
N GLN A 21 5.61 6.23 -20.36
CA GLN A 21 6.67 6.73 -19.50
C GLN A 21 6.20 7.93 -18.67
N ARG A 22 5.55 8.92 -19.29
CA ARG A 22 5.03 10.10 -18.60
C ARG A 22 3.99 9.74 -17.54
N LEU A 23 3.10 8.81 -17.86
CA LEU A 23 2.10 8.34 -16.92
C LEU A 23 2.75 7.65 -15.71
N ARG A 24 3.81 6.86 -15.94
CA ARG A 24 4.58 6.22 -14.87
C ARG A 24 5.31 7.24 -13.99
N GLU A 25 6.03 8.18 -14.60
CA GLU A 25 6.72 9.26 -13.88
C GLU A 25 5.75 10.05 -12.98
N MET A 26 4.55 10.33 -13.49
CA MET A 26 3.51 11.05 -12.76
C MET A 26 2.92 10.23 -11.60
N GLN A 27 2.74 8.91 -11.79
CA GLN A 27 2.34 8.00 -10.71
C GLN A 27 3.43 7.90 -9.64
N ASP A 28 4.69 7.74 -10.03
CA ASP A 28 5.81 7.63 -9.10
C ASP A 28 5.98 8.91 -8.28
N ALA A 29 5.91 10.08 -8.92
CA ALA A 29 5.98 11.38 -8.23
C ALA A 29 4.84 11.57 -7.21
N TRP A 30 3.61 11.17 -7.56
CA TRP A 30 2.48 11.21 -6.63
C TRP A 30 2.70 10.28 -5.43
N MET A 31 3.20 9.06 -5.68
CA MET A 31 3.47 8.08 -4.63
C MET A 31 4.62 8.50 -3.71
N ILE A 32 5.67 9.12 -4.24
CA ILE A 32 6.77 9.70 -3.46
C ILE A 32 6.23 10.77 -2.51
N ARG A 33 5.39 11.68 -3.01
CA ARG A 33 4.78 12.73 -2.17
C ARG A 33 3.96 12.14 -1.01
N LYS A 34 3.18 11.08 -1.27
CA LYS A 34 2.43 10.37 -0.21
C LYS A 34 3.34 9.72 0.83
N ALA A 35 4.46 9.15 0.40
CA ALA A 35 5.44 8.57 1.32
C ALA A 35 6.09 9.62 2.22
N GLU A 36 6.45 10.78 1.66
CA GLU A 36 7.01 11.91 2.42
C GLU A 36 6.01 12.46 3.46
N GLU A 37 4.73 12.57 3.09
CA GLU A 37 3.66 12.96 4.00
C GLU A 37 3.57 11.98 5.18
N ILE A 38 3.51 10.68 4.92
CA ILE A 38 3.46 9.65 5.97
C ILE A 38 4.72 9.68 6.84
N GLN A 39 5.89 9.83 6.22
CA GLN A 39 7.16 9.93 6.92
C GLN A 39 7.23 11.17 7.83
N GLY A 40 6.71 12.30 7.38
CA GLY A 40 6.60 13.54 8.15
C GLY A 40 5.67 13.37 9.35
N SER A 41 4.47 12.83 9.15
CA SER A 41 3.53 12.52 10.23
C SER A 41 4.13 11.56 11.26
N MET A 42 4.84 10.53 10.81
CA MET A 42 5.44 9.54 11.70
C MET A 42 6.63 10.12 12.50
N LYS A 43 7.41 11.03 11.91
CA LYS A 43 8.46 11.77 12.64
C LYS A 43 7.85 12.65 13.73
N LEU A 44 6.79 13.38 13.42
CA LEU A 44 6.08 14.21 14.40
C LEU A 44 5.49 13.36 15.52
N PHE A 45 4.89 12.22 15.18
CA PHE A 45 4.36 11.27 16.16
C PHE A 45 5.47 10.75 17.08
N ALA A 46 6.63 10.35 16.54
CA ALA A 46 7.77 9.91 17.34
C ALA A 46 8.27 10.98 18.30
N ALA A 47 8.44 12.22 17.82
CA ALA A 47 8.85 13.35 18.67
C ALA A 47 7.84 13.61 19.80
N ASN A 48 6.54 13.54 19.50
CA ASN A 48 5.51 13.68 20.52
C ASN A 48 5.56 12.52 21.53
N CYS A 49 5.74 11.27 21.09
CA CYS A 49 5.92 10.14 21.98
C CYS A 49 7.10 10.35 22.95
N ASP A 50 8.24 10.83 22.45
CA ASP A 50 9.41 11.12 23.29
C ASP A 50 9.11 12.20 24.34
N ASN A 51 8.36 13.25 23.97
CA ASN A 51 7.90 14.28 24.93
C ASN A 51 7.00 13.72 26.04
N PHE A 52 6.25 12.65 25.75
CA PHE A 52 5.43 11.94 26.73
C PHE A 52 6.20 10.81 27.46
N GLY A 53 7.49 10.62 27.19
CA GLY A 53 8.28 9.51 27.74
C GLY A 53 7.87 8.14 27.18
N LEU A 54 7.18 8.11 26.04
CA LEU A 54 6.74 6.89 25.36
C LEU A 54 7.77 6.47 24.30
N HIS A 55 8.09 5.18 24.26
CA HIS A 55 8.99 4.63 23.26
C HIS A 55 8.24 3.82 22.19
N ILE A 56 8.40 4.19 20.93
CA ILE A 56 7.79 3.46 19.82
C ILE A 56 8.54 2.15 19.59
N ASN A 57 7.84 1.02 19.71
CA ASN A 57 8.38 -0.29 19.38
C ASN A 57 8.39 -0.53 17.86
N THR A 58 9.48 -0.12 17.20
CA THR A 58 9.67 -0.25 15.75
C THR A 58 9.65 -1.71 15.24
N LYS A 59 9.87 -2.71 16.11
CA LYS A 59 9.76 -4.13 15.73
C LYS A 59 8.31 -4.61 15.61
N LYS A 60 7.38 -3.98 16.34
CA LYS A 60 5.93 -4.29 16.31
C LYS A 60 5.15 -3.36 15.38
N THR A 61 5.68 -2.18 15.07
CA THR A 61 5.03 -1.23 14.17
C THR A 61 5.20 -1.65 12.72
N VAL A 62 4.10 -1.65 11.99
CA VAL A 62 4.05 -1.93 10.54
C VAL A 62 3.32 -0.80 9.84
N VAL A 63 3.62 -0.58 8.56
CA VAL A 63 2.96 0.42 7.74
C VAL A 63 2.18 -0.25 6.63
N MET A 64 0.93 0.16 6.46
CA MET A 64 0.18 -0.08 5.23
C MET A 64 0.31 1.14 4.33
N HIS A 65 0.76 0.92 3.10
CA HIS A 65 0.75 1.94 2.06
C HIS A 65 0.21 1.31 0.79
N GLN A 66 -0.51 2.08 -0.02
CA GLN A 66 -0.93 1.61 -1.32
C GLN A 66 0.31 1.42 -2.20
N PRO A 67 0.62 0.24 -2.75
CA PRO A 67 1.85 0.06 -3.51
C PRO A 67 1.78 0.83 -4.82
N PRO A 68 2.86 1.54 -5.20
CA PRO A 68 3.07 1.94 -6.59
C PRO A 68 3.19 0.67 -7.45
N PRO A 69 2.82 0.73 -8.75
CA PRO A 69 2.90 -0.42 -9.64
C PRO A 69 4.33 -0.97 -9.84
N THR A 70 5.40 -0.30 -9.39
CA THR A 70 6.79 -0.76 -9.56
C THR A 70 7.79 -0.29 -8.47
N TYR A 71 8.52 -1.28 -7.92
CA TYR A 71 9.83 -1.39 -7.22
C TYR A 71 10.43 -0.32 -6.29
N ASN A 72 9.96 0.92 -6.23
CA ASN A 72 10.49 1.85 -5.23
C ASN A 72 9.61 1.79 -3.98
N VAL A 73 9.89 0.79 -3.13
CA VAL A 73 9.26 0.69 -1.81
C VAL A 73 9.53 2.00 -1.07
N ALA A 74 8.47 2.79 -0.84
CA ALA A 74 8.51 3.96 0.00
C ALA A 74 9.20 3.58 1.32
N ARG A 75 10.36 4.15 1.67
CA ARG A 75 11.09 3.73 2.87
C ARG A 75 10.66 4.62 4.04
N ILE A 76 9.81 4.11 4.91
CA ILE A 76 9.39 4.82 6.13
C ILE A 76 10.28 4.39 7.29
N ASN A 77 10.96 5.36 7.89
CA ASN A 77 11.88 5.17 9.00
C ASN A 77 11.37 5.87 10.26
N VAL A 78 11.53 5.21 11.40
CA VAL A 78 11.22 5.76 12.73
C VAL A 78 12.37 5.43 13.66
N ASN A 79 12.90 6.43 14.36
CA ASN A 79 14.01 6.26 15.31
C ASN A 79 15.22 5.51 14.71
N GLY A 80 15.53 5.77 13.43
CA GLY A 80 16.62 5.12 12.69
C GLY A 80 16.31 3.71 12.16
N ALA A 81 15.16 3.12 12.49
CA ALA A 81 14.74 1.81 12.00
C ALA A 81 13.70 1.93 10.87
N GLN A 82 13.87 1.16 9.80
CA GLN A 82 12.90 1.08 8.70
C GLN A 82 11.71 0.21 9.12
N LEU A 83 10.49 0.72 8.97
CA LEU A 83 9.27 -0.02 9.25
C LEU A 83 8.96 -1.00 8.12
N LYS A 84 8.35 -2.14 8.48
CA LYS A 84 7.91 -3.15 7.51
C LYS A 84 6.60 -2.74 6.86
N PHE A 85 6.50 -2.98 5.56
CA PHE A 85 5.24 -2.85 4.83
C PHE A 85 4.47 -4.16 4.85
N VAL A 86 3.16 -4.06 5.04
CA VAL A 86 2.28 -5.22 5.10
C VAL A 86 0.99 -4.92 4.35
N ASP A 87 0.52 -5.88 3.55
CA ASP A 87 -0.71 -5.77 2.74
C ASP A 87 -1.99 -6.02 3.55
N SER A 88 -1.89 -6.72 4.69
CA SER A 88 -2.98 -6.93 5.63
C SER A 88 -2.49 -7.11 7.06
N PHE A 89 -3.15 -6.50 8.05
CA PHE A 89 -2.82 -6.69 9.46
C PHE A 89 -4.07 -6.93 10.30
N THR A 90 -3.94 -7.76 11.33
CA THR A 90 -5.03 -7.99 12.28
C THR A 90 -4.96 -6.93 13.38
N TYR A 91 -6.01 -6.12 13.50
CA TYR A 91 -6.21 -5.15 14.56
C TYR A 91 -7.43 -5.52 15.39
N LEU A 92 -7.23 -5.76 16.69
CA LEU A 92 -8.31 -6.07 17.64
C LEU A 92 -9.25 -7.19 17.15
N GLY A 93 -8.69 -8.21 16.48
CA GLY A 93 -9.44 -9.35 15.96
C GLY A 93 -10.10 -9.14 14.58
N ASN A 94 -9.96 -7.95 13.98
CA ASN A 94 -10.40 -7.63 12.62
C ASN A 94 -9.21 -7.58 11.66
N ASN A 95 -9.33 -8.18 10.48
CA ASN A 95 -8.30 -8.11 9.46
C ASN A 95 -8.48 -6.83 8.63
N LEU A 96 -7.55 -5.89 8.75
CA LEU A 96 -7.47 -4.71 7.90
C LEU A 96 -6.62 -5.05 6.68
N SER A 97 -7.16 -4.93 5.47
CA SER A 97 -6.43 -5.16 4.23
C SER A 97 -6.30 -3.87 3.42
N LEU A 98 -5.25 -3.81 2.60
CA LEU A 98 -4.97 -2.70 1.69
C LEU A 98 -5.88 -2.71 0.46
N SER A 99 -6.63 -3.78 0.24
CA SER A 99 -7.56 -3.88 -0.88
C SER A 99 -8.62 -2.78 -0.76
N THR A 100 -8.64 -1.86 -1.72
CA THR A 100 -9.72 -0.87 -1.86
C THR A 100 -11.07 -1.52 -2.24
N LYS A 101 -11.10 -2.83 -2.41
CA LYS A 101 -12.29 -3.63 -2.70
C LYS A 101 -13.01 -3.94 -1.40
N ILE A 102 -13.99 -3.10 -1.08
CA ILE A 102 -14.94 -3.29 0.03
C ILE A 102 -15.52 -4.72 0.04
N ASN A 103 -15.72 -5.32 -1.14
CA ASN A 103 -16.26 -6.67 -1.28
C ASN A 103 -15.39 -7.76 -0.62
N ASP A 104 -14.06 -7.63 -0.64
CA ASP A 104 -13.16 -8.64 -0.07
C ASP A 104 -13.23 -8.62 1.46
N GLU A 105 -13.29 -7.42 2.07
CA GLU A 105 -13.51 -7.26 3.51
C GLU A 105 -14.90 -7.76 3.94
N VAL A 106 -15.94 -7.38 3.20
CA VAL A 106 -17.33 -7.82 3.47
C VAL A 106 -17.44 -9.34 3.41
N ASN A 107 -16.87 -9.98 2.38
CA ASN A 107 -16.85 -11.44 2.27
C ASN A 107 -16.12 -12.09 3.45
N ASN A 108 -14.98 -11.54 3.87
CA ASN A 108 -14.26 -12.06 5.03
C ASN A 108 -15.09 -11.97 6.33
N ARG A 109 -15.83 -10.88 6.54
CA ARG A 109 -16.75 -10.74 7.68
C ARG A 109 -17.90 -11.75 7.61
N ILE A 110 -18.47 -11.98 6.42
CA ILE A 110 -19.52 -12.99 6.20
C ILE A 110 -19.00 -14.40 6.53
N ILE A 111 -17.79 -14.75 6.10
CA ILE A 111 -17.16 -16.06 6.39
C ILE A 111 -17.02 -16.24 7.91
N LYS A 112 -16.48 -15.25 8.61
CA LYS A 112 -16.28 -15.33 10.06
C LYS A 112 -17.59 -15.46 10.83
N ALA A 113 -18.59 -14.64 10.48
CA ALA A 113 -19.92 -14.73 11.09
C ALA A 113 -20.61 -16.07 10.82
N SER A 114 -20.47 -16.61 9.61
CA SER A 114 -21.04 -17.92 9.25
C SER A 114 -20.37 -19.07 10.00
N HIS A 115 -19.04 -19.00 10.20
CA HIS A 115 -18.30 -19.96 10.99
C HIS A 115 -18.76 -19.96 12.45
N ASP A 116 -18.82 -18.78 13.08
CA ASP A 116 -19.24 -18.64 14.48
C ASP A 116 -20.69 -19.11 14.69
N PHE A 117 -21.58 -18.82 13.73
CA PHE A 117 -22.95 -19.32 13.73
C PHE A 117 -23.03 -20.84 13.59
N GLY A 118 -22.19 -21.45 12.74
CA GLY A 118 -22.07 -22.90 12.63
C GLY A 118 -21.57 -23.56 13.92
N CYS A 119 -20.61 -22.94 14.62
CA CYS A 119 -20.16 -23.40 15.93
C CYS A 119 -21.29 -23.39 16.97
N MET A 120 -22.22 -22.42 16.91
CA MET A 120 -23.36 -22.36 17.83
C MET A 120 -24.41 -23.45 17.57
N GLN A 121 -24.60 -23.89 16.32
CA GLN A 121 -25.57 -24.96 16.01
C GLN A 121 -25.12 -26.35 16.46
N ASN A 122 -23.83 -26.56 16.69
CA ASN A 122 -23.28 -27.84 17.17
C ASN A 122 -23.23 -27.96 18.71
N VAL A 123 -23.81 -27.00 19.45
CA VAL A 123 -23.88 -27.00 20.93
C VAL A 123 -25.27 -27.46 21.43
N VAL A 124 -26.04 -28.15 20.59
CA VAL A 124 -27.29 -28.85 20.98
C VAL A 124 -27.04 -30.35 21.04
#